data_AF-A0A8B8MN92-F1
#
_entry.id   AF-A0A8B8MN92-F1
#
_cell.length_a   1.000
_cell.length_b   1.000
_cell.length_c   1.000
_cell.angle_alpha   90.00
_cell.angle_beta   90.00
_cell.angle_gamma   90.00
#
_symmetry.space_group_name_H-M   'P 1'
#
loop_
_entity.id
_entity.type
_entity.pdbx_description
1 polymer ?
#
loop_
_entity_poly.entity_id
_entity_poly.type
_entity_poly.pdbx_seq_one_letter_code
_entity_poly.pdbx_strand_id
1 'polypeptide(L)'
;MPSFQKHHSSANVLRFYQQPVQMIEPCYLSNYELTDGGMNKGSVSQGSDASIQTYDEQIFTLDSSTSASCFVSCDSASNISTSPDGTPFVKSFLSDRHFSVENWSGSPLSVSSIADYGNDFQDKLRELEMSLLGPESDISDCQGCCFKNESHNIFPKSMWPSNRVRDMVPKPDLKQVVIACARAISDTDTSNASGLMDVLEQMVSVMGDPIQRLGAYLLEGLRARLEFSGSIIYRKLKCKEPTSAELMTSMQVIYEICPYWKFAYVSANAVITKVMENERGIHIVDFQIAQGSQWIPFIQALAQRPGGPPHLRITGIDDSDSTLARGAGLEVVGQRLLSVAQSCNVPFEFHDAAVSSSEVELQNLMIQPGEALAVNFPYILHHIPDESVSTQNHRDRVLRMIKSLSPKVVTLVEQESNTNTSSFFPRFVETFDYYKAMFESIDVARLRDDKQRITAEQNCVARELVNVIACEGRERMERHELFGKWRSRFQMAGFNQLPLNASVTRAVLDMLKQYHGNYRIEAREGALYLGWINRAMSTSSAWR
;
A
#
# COMPACT_ATOMS: atom_id res chain seq x y z
N MET A 1 70.52 8.20 9.29
CA MET A 1 70.56 6.91 8.55
C MET A 1 70.23 5.81 9.56
N PRO A 2 69.21 4.98 9.32
CA PRO A 2 68.32 4.49 10.37
C PRO A 2 68.76 3.16 11.00
N SER A 3 68.34 2.93 12.25
CA SER A 3 68.30 1.63 12.91
C SER A 3 66.95 1.42 13.61
N PHE A 4 66.50 0.17 13.53
CA PHE A 4 65.31 -0.42 14.12
C PHE A 4 65.24 -0.28 15.66
N GLN A 5 64.02 -0.16 16.24
CA GLN A 5 63.43 -1.21 17.09
C GLN A 5 62.03 -0.87 17.64
N LYS A 6 61.22 -1.93 17.73
CA LYS A 6 59.92 -2.09 18.42
C LYS A 6 60.05 -1.92 19.93
N HIS A 7 58.99 -1.53 20.65
CA HIS A 7 58.24 -2.43 21.56
C HIS A 7 57.01 -1.80 22.25
N HIS A 8 56.10 -2.71 22.58
CA HIS A 8 54.76 -2.67 23.17
C HIS A 8 54.53 -1.95 24.52
N SER A 9 53.27 -1.58 24.75
CA SER A 9 52.33 -2.06 25.81
C SER A 9 51.34 -0.93 26.16
N SER A 10 50.12 -1.09 26.67
CA SER A 10 49.15 -2.18 26.85
C SER A 10 47.87 -1.52 27.39
N ALA A 11 46.71 -2.07 27.01
CA ALA A 11 45.43 -2.12 27.73
C ALA A 11 44.94 -0.90 28.57
N ASN A 12 43.77 -0.39 28.21
CA ASN A 12 42.66 -0.31 29.16
C ASN A 12 41.30 -0.43 28.48
N VAL A 13 40.42 -1.13 29.18
CA VAL A 13 39.11 -1.67 28.80
C VAL A 13 38.00 -0.78 29.38
N LEU A 14 36.97 -0.49 28.58
CA LEU A 14 35.61 -0.06 28.96
C LEU A 14 34.73 -0.37 27.72
N ARG A 15 33.97 -1.47 27.59
CA ARG A 15 32.81 -2.02 28.32
C ARG A 15 31.60 -1.06 28.39
N PHE A 16 30.48 -1.56 27.82
CA PHE A 16 29.06 -1.09 27.83
C PHE A 16 28.71 -0.03 26.75
N TYR A 17 27.76 -0.23 25.83
CA TYR A 17 26.49 -0.98 25.86
C TYR A 17 26.29 -1.93 24.66
N GLN A 18 26.23 -3.23 24.95
CA GLN A 18 25.27 -4.15 24.35
C GLN A 18 24.09 -4.19 25.32
N GLN A 19 22.89 -3.85 24.87
CA GLN A 19 21.66 -4.25 25.55
C GLN A 19 20.79 -5.00 24.53
N PRO A 20 20.37 -6.24 24.84
CA PRO A 20 19.64 -7.07 23.90
C PRO A 20 18.23 -6.52 23.71
N VAL A 21 17.76 -6.53 22.45
CA VAL A 21 16.34 -6.48 22.13
C VAL A 21 15.65 -7.53 22.99
N GLN A 22 14.64 -7.13 23.75
CA GLN A 22 13.83 -8.05 24.51
C GLN A 22 13.30 -9.13 23.58
N MET A 23 13.76 -10.36 23.81
CA MET A 23 13.22 -11.57 23.22
C MET A 23 11.72 -11.58 23.47
N ILE A 24 10.93 -11.41 22.41
CA ILE A 24 9.55 -11.89 22.41
C ILE A 24 9.69 -13.41 22.49
N GLU A 25 9.32 -13.99 23.63
CA GLU A 25 9.25 -15.44 23.78
C GLU A 25 8.42 -16.03 22.63
N PRO A 26 8.93 -17.04 21.90
CA PRO A 26 8.11 -17.76 20.96
C PRO A 26 7.00 -18.46 21.74
N CYS A 27 5.75 -18.15 21.43
CA CYS A 27 4.59 -18.87 21.96
C CYS A 27 4.77 -20.37 21.68
N TYR A 28 5.05 -21.13 22.74
CA TYR A 28 5.17 -22.57 22.71
C TYR A 28 3.84 -23.21 22.28
N LEU A 29 3.84 -23.89 21.14
CA LEU A 29 2.87 -24.95 20.85
C LEU A 29 3.22 -26.14 21.75
N SER A 30 2.56 -26.25 22.90
CA SER A 30 2.59 -27.47 23.70
C SER A 30 1.60 -28.48 23.12
N ASN A 31 2.13 -29.58 22.60
CA ASN A 31 1.38 -30.81 22.40
C ASN A 31 1.06 -31.38 23.78
N TYR A 32 -0.22 -31.57 24.09
CA TYR A 32 -0.63 -32.49 25.15
C TYR A 32 -1.30 -33.70 24.51
N GLU A 33 -0.63 -34.83 24.70
CA GLU A 33 -1.12 -36.17 24.43
C GLU A 33 -2.32 -36.49 25.32
N LEU A 34 -3.26 -37.27 24.75
CA LEU A 34 -4.35 -37.90 25.45
C LEU A 34 -3.82 -38.75 26.61
N THR A 35 -4.44 -38.60 27.78
CA THR A 35 -4.56 -39.71 28.74
C THR A 35 -6.03 -39.90 29.12
N ASP A 36 -6.45 -41.14 28.92
CA ASP A 36 -7.73 -41.75 29.26
C ASP A 36 -7.92 -41.79 30.79
N GLY A 37 -9.17 -41.66 31.24
CA GLY A 37 -9.52 -41.60 32.67
C GLY A 37 -11.02 -41.36 32.87
N GLY A 38 -11.81 -42.44 32.81
CA GLY A 38 -13.26 -42.41 32.82
C GLY A 38 -13.97 -42.22 34.17
N MET A 39 -15.31 -42.17 34.05
CA MET A 39 -16.38 -42.19 35.06
C MET A 39 -16.51 -40.91 35.91
N ASN A 40 -17.67 -40.23 36.00
CA ASN A 40 -18.95 -40.78 36.44
C ASN A 40 -20.18 -39.89 36.11
N LYS A 41 -21.36 -40.48 36.29
CA LYS A 41 -22.73 -40.09 35.90
C LYS A 41 -23.29 -38.82 36.56
N GLY A 42 -24.24 -38.18 35.87
CA GLY A 42 -25.57 -37.89 36.45
C GLY A 42 -26.15 -36.48 36.29
N SER A 43 -27.38 -36.46 35.77
CA SER A 43 -28.48 -35.51 36.06
C SER A 43 -28.78 -34.37 35.07
N VAL A 44 -29.89 -34.61 34.40
CA VAL A 44 -30.85 -33.70 33.74
C VAL A 44 -31.30 -32.55 34.67
N SER A 45 -31.45 -31.34 34.11
CA SER A 45 -32.60 -30.46 34.39
C SER A 45 -32.73 -29.32 33.37
N GLN A 46 -33.99 -29.08 32.97
CA GLN A 46 -34.60 -27.98 32.21
C GLN A 46 -33.98 -26.60 32.50
N GLY A 47 -33.90 -25.63 31.60
CA GLY A 47 -34.90 -25.19 30.62
C GLY A 47 -35.42 -23.82 31.07
N SER A 48 -34.98 -22.74 30.41
CA SER A 48 -35.60 -21.42 30.50
C SER A 48 -35.18 -20.57 29.30
N ASP A 49 -36.14 -20.40 28.39
CA ASP A 49 -36.13 -19.51 27.24
C ASP A 49 -36.00 -18.03 27.64
N ALA A 50 -35.29 -17.25 26.84
CA ALA A 50 -35.46 -15.81 26.74
C ALA A 50 -35.09 -15.31 25.32
N SER A 51 -36.11 -15.32 24.46
CA SER A 51 -36.41 -14.38 23.37
C SER A 51 -35.29 -13.49 22.79
N ILE A 52 -34.96 -13.73 21.52
CA ILE A 52 -34.37 -12.74 20.61
C ILE A 52 -35.48 -12.25 19.68
N GLN A 53 -35.80 -10.96 19.76
CA GLN A 53 -36.71 -10.28 18.84
C GLN A 53 -36.01 -10.07 17.50
N THR A 54 -36.58 -10.65 16.46
CA THR A 54 -36.34 -10.34 15.04
C THR A 54 -36.97 -9.00 14.70
N TYR A 55 -36.20 -8.08 14.12
CA TYR A 55 -36.71 -6.95 13.37
C TYR A 55 -36.41 -7.16 11.88
N ASP A 56 -37.49 -7.08 11.08
CA ASP A 56 -37.55 -7.23 9.64
C ASP A 56 -36.66 -6.23 8.89
N GLU A 57 -35.78 -6.73 8.01
CA GLU A 57 -35.26 -5.95 6.89
C GLU A 57 -36.07 -6.26 5.63
N GLN A 58 -36.84 -5.27 5.19
CA GLN A 58 -37.56 -5.28 3.92
C GLN A 58 -36.58 -5.24 2.75
N ILE A 59 -36.56 -6.34 2.00
CA ILE A 59 -35.86 -6.48 0.72
C ILE A 59 -36.58 -5.62 -0.32
N PHE A 60 -35.92 -4.59 -0.84
CA PHE A 60 -36.33 -3.93 -2.10
C PHE A 60 -35.58 -4.59 -3.26
N THR A 61 -36.26 -5.51 -3.94
CA THR A 61 -35.94 -5.91 -5.32
C THR A 61 -36.55 -4.88 -6.27
N LEU A 62 -35.77 -4.35 -7.20
CA LEU A 62 -36.31 -3.60 -8.34
C LEU A 62 -35.80 -4.22 -9.65
N ASP A 63 -36.79 -4.58 -10.43
CA ASP A 63 -36.79 -5.41 -11.61
C ASP A 63 -36.20 -4.78 -12.86
N SER A 64 -35.93 -5.70 -13.78
CA SER A 64 -35.58 -5.51 -15.17
C SER A 64 -36.65 -4.75 -15.96
N SER A 65 -36.24 -3.95 -16.95
CA SER A 65 -37.12 -3.52 -18.03
C SER A 65 -36.45 -3.68 -19.39
N THR A 66 -36.99 -4.59 -20.19
CA THR A 66 -36.82 -4.74 -21.63
C THR A 66 -37.78 -3.82 -22.39
N SER A 67 -37.33 -3.22 -23.51
CA SER A 67 -38.23 -2.83 -24.61
C SER A 67 -37.50 -2.74 -25.96
N ALA A 68 -37.76 -3.75 -26.79
CA ALA A 68 -38.07 -3.75 -28.24
C ALA A 68 -37.40 -2.77 -29.23
N SER A 69 -36.56 -3.35 -30.10
CA SER A 69 -36.56 -3.38 -31.59
C SER A 69 -37.14 -2.22 -32.43
N CYS A 70 -36.33 -1.79 -33.42
CA CYS A 70 -36.78 -1.50 -34.79
C CYS A 70 -35.78 -2.06 -35.83
N PHE A 71 -36.33 -2.69 -36.86
CA PHE A 71 -35.71 -3.47 -37.96
C PHE A 71 -35.04 -2.63 -39.05
N VAL A 72 -34.08 -3.22 -39.78
CA VAL A 72 -33.95 -3.35 -41.28
C VAL A 72 -32.76 -4.33 -41.54
N SER A 73 -32.94 -5.65 -41.77
CA SER A 73 -33.01 -6.41 -43.07
C SER A 73 -31.98 -5.97 -44.12
N CYS A 74 -30.98 -6.75 -44.54
CA CYS A 74 -30.96 -7.96 -45.39
C CYS A 74 -29.46 -8.30 -45.64
N ASP A 75 -28.94 -9.41 -46.16
CA ASP A 75 -29.33 -10.81 -46.40
C ASP A 75 -28.01 -11.51 -46.83
N SER A 76 -27.85 -12.79 -46.46
CA SER A 76 -27.26 -13.88 -47.27
C SER A 76 -25.79 -13.79 -47.78
N ALA A 77 -24.96 -14.83 -47.91
CA ALA A 77 -25.12 -16.28 -47.87
C ALA A 77 -23.78 -16.98 -47.54
N SER A 78 -23.94 -18.24 -47.15
CA SER A 78 -23.00 -19.32 -46.90
C SER A 78 -21.99 -19.64 -48.03
N ASN A 79 -20.85 -20.26 -47.67
CA ASN A 79 -20.58 -21.65 -48.03
C ASN A 79 -19.32 -22.24 -47.34
N ILE A 80 -19.47 -23.52 -47.01
CA ILE A 80 -18.55 -24.46 -46.37
C ILE A 80 -17.64 -25.10 -47.44
N SER A 81 -16.37 -25.38 -47.12
CA SER A 81 -15.76 -26.73 -47.25
C SER A 81 -14.24 -26.75 -46.99
N THR A 82 -13.80 -27.96 -46.67
CA THR A 82 -12.62 -28.43 -45.93
C THR A 82 -11.44 -28.89 -46.80
N SER A 83 -10.20 -28.55 -46.40
CA SER A 83 -8.92 -29.34 -46.28
C SER A 83 -8.40 -30.25 -47.44
N PRO A 84 -7.15 -30.78 -47.49
CA PRO A 84 -5.85 -30.47 -46.81
C PRO A 84 -4.60 -30.40 -47.75
N ASP A 85 -3.44 -30.14 -47.12
CA ASP A 85 -2.05 -30.59 -47.45
C ASP A 85 -1.21 -29.96 -48.58
N GLY A 86 0.05 -29.63 -48.23
CA GLY A 86 1.21 -29.72 -49.14
C GLY A 86 2.13 -28.49 -49.26
N THR A 87 3.15 -28.38 -48.41
CA THR A 87 4.46 -27.77 -48.77
C THR A 87 5.31 -28.79 -49.56
N PRO A 88 6.43 -28.47 -50.28
CA PRO A 88 7.35 -27.32 -50.12
C PRO A 88 7.99 -26.76 -51.43
N PHE A 89 8.92 -25.80 -51.25
CA PHE A 89 10.10 -25.43 -52.08
C PHE A 89 10.20 -24.06 -52.80
N VAL A 90 11.11 -23.28 -52.20
CA VAL A 90 12.07 -22.21 -52.59
C VAL A 90 12.39 -21.92 -54.07
N LYS A 91 12.56 -20.61 -54.34
CA LYS A 91 13.50 -19.86 -55.22
C LYS A 91 12.72 -18.94 -56.19
N SER A 92 13.08 -17.70 -56.55
CA SER A 92 14.07 -16.65 -56.20
C SER A 92 14.01 -15.64 -57.38
N PHE A 93 14.40 -14.38 -57.15
CA PHE A 93 14.61 -13.27 -58.12
C PHE A 93 13.37 -12.43 -58.49
N LEU A 94 13.23 -11.20 -57.95
CA LEU A 94 13.87 -9.92 -58.31
C LEU A 94 13.40 -9.36 -59.66
N SER A 95 12.63 -8.27 -59.61
CA SER A 95 12.93 -7.01 -60.32
C SER A 95 12.08 -5.85 -59.79
N ASP A 96 12.76 -4.72 -59.62
CA ASP A 96 12.39 -3.44 -59.03
C ASP A 96 11.24 -2.68 -59.70
N ARG A 97 10.54 -1.85 -58.90
CA ARG A 97 10.54 -0.39 -59.13
C ARG A 97 10.16 0.40 -57.86
N HIS A 98 10.85 1.53 -57.74
CA HIS A 98 11.19 2.33 -56.57
C HIS A 98 10.16 3.39 -56.11
N PHE A 99 10.52 3.98 -54.96
CA PHE A 99 10.26 5.33 -54.40
C PHE A 99 9.18 5.38 -53.31
N SER A 100 9.37 5.99 -52.14
CA SER A 100 10.53 6.57 -51.45
C SER A 100 10.08 6.86 -50.01
N VAL A 101 10.96 6.61 -49.04
CA VAL A 101 10.79 6.95 -47.62
C VAL A 101 11.09 8.43 -47.44
N GLU A 102 10.14 9.20 -46.90
CA GLU A 102 10.42 10.54 -46.35
C GLU A 102 10.58 10.45 -44.83
N ASN A 103 11.80 10.72 -44.40
CA ASN A 103 12.11 11.22 -43.07
C ASN A 103 11.44 12.57 -42.86
N TRP A 104 10.81 12.77 -41.70
CA TRP A 104 10.75 14.12 -41.11
C TRP A 104 11.36 14.08 -39.72
N SER A 105 12.60 14.57 -39.65
CA SER A 105 13.30 15.03 -38.47
C SER A 105 12.62 16.28 -37.91
N GLY A 106 11.97 16.14 -36.75
CA GLY A 106 11.47 17.24 -35.93
C GLY A 106 12.43 17.54 -34.78
N SER A 107 13.01 18.74 -34.80
CA SER A 107 13.94 19.33 -33.84
C SER A 107 13.43 19.42 -32.38
N PRO A 108 14.34 19.64 -31.40
CA PRO A 108 14.02 19.64 -29.98
C PRO A 108 13.16 20.85 -29.59
N LEU A 109 12.17 20.61 -28.73
CA LEU A 109 11.34 21.66 -28.16
C LEU A 109 12.18 22.61 -27.31
N SER A 110 12.00 23.89 -27.62
CA SER A 110 12.65 25.05 -27.03
C SER A 110 12.39 25.16 -25.53
N VAL A 111 13.46 25.50 -24.81
CA VAL A 111 13.41 26.05 -23.46
C VAL A 111 12.69 27.41 -23.53
N SER A 112 11.50 27.50 -22.95
CA SER A 112 10.89 28.78 -22.59
C SER A 112 10.05 28.65 -21.31
N SER A 113 10.47 29.41 -20.30
CA SER A 113 9.77 29.78 -19.07
C SER A 113 9.12 28.66 -18.27
N ILE A 114 9.95 27.96 -17.47
CA ILE A 114 9.49 27.46 -16.17
C ILE A 114 9.11 28.70 -15.36
N ALA A 115 7.83 28.98 -15.28
CA ALA A 115 7.34 29.80 -14.19
C ALA A 115 7.53 28.99 -12.90
N ASP A 116 8.26 29.59 -11.97
CA ASP A 116 8.71 29.04 -10.69
C ASP A 116 7.55 28.86 -9.70
N TYR A 117 6.50 28.14 -10.09
CA TYR A 117 5.36 27.81 -9.21
C TYR A 117 5.68 26.63 -8.28
N GLY A 118 6.81 25.95 -8.48
CA GLY A 118 7.21 24.77 -7.72
C GLY A 118 7.88 25.07 -6.38
N ASN A 119 8.41 26.29 -6.21
CA ASN A 119 9.03 26.77 -4.98
C ASN A 119 7.97 27.33 -4.00
N ASP A 120 6.95 28.04 -4.50
CA ASP A 120 5.91 28.68 -3.67
C ASP A 120 5.17 27.70 -2.75
N PHE A 121 4.91 26.46 -3.19
CA PHE A 121 4.27 25.44 -2.34
C PHE A 121 5.23 24.81 -1.32
N GLN A 122 6.50 24.66 -1.67
CA GLN A 122 7.52 24.18 -0.75
C GLN A 122 7.81 25.22 0.33
N ASP A 123 7.78 26.49 -0.06
CA ASP A 123 7.88 27.62 0.84
C ASP A 123 6.64 27.71 1.72
N LYS A 124 5.42 27.48 1.20
CA LYS A 124 4.20 27.41 2.02
C LYS A 124 4.16 26.22 2.98
N LEU A 125 4.59 25.03 2.57
CA LEU A 125 4.69 23.87 3.46
C LEU A 125 5.77 24.06 4.51
N ARG A 126 6.92 24.63 4.15
CA ARG A 126 8.02 24.95 5.07
C ARG A 126 7.64 26.13 5.99
N GLU A 127 6.85 27.08 5.53
CA GLU A 127 6.29 28.17 6.32
C GLU A 127 5.25 27.64 7.31
N LEU A 128 4.43 26.66 6.91
CA LEU A 128 3.55 25.91 7.81
C LEU A 128 4.36 25.12 8.84
N GLU A 129 5.44 24.46 8.41
CA GLU A 129 6.36 23.70 9.27
C GLU A 129 7.08 24.61 10.29
N MET A 130 7.60 25.76 9.86
CA MET A 130 8.28 26.75 10.70
C MET A 130 7.31 27.48 11.65
N SER A 131 6.08 27.75 11.21
CA SER A 131 5.02 28.35 12.02
C SER A 131 4.51 27.41 13.12
N LEU A 132 4.49 26.09 12.85
CA LEU A 132 3.98 25.07 13.78
C LEU A 132 5.03 24.50 14.72
N LEU A 133 6.30 24.40 14.29
CA LEU A 133 7.34 23.71 15.05
C LEU A 133 8.33 24.66 15.75
N GLY A 134 8.26 25.96 15.46
CA GLY A 134 9.31 26.93 15.80
C GLY A 134 10.62 26.65 15.04
N PRO A 135 11.55 27.61 14.96
CA PRO A 135 12.89 27.29 14.43
C PRO A 135 13.49 26.18 15.30
N GLU A 136 14.13 25.19 14.68
CA GLU A 136 14.91 24.17 15.41
C GLU A 136 15.90 24.90 16.31
N SER A 137 15.61 24.94 17.61
CA SER A 137 16.45 25.60 18.58
C SER A 137 17.58 24.66 18.95
N ASP A 138 18.76 24.90 18.38
CA ASP A 138 20.01 24.57 19.05
C ASP A 138 20.02 25.28 20.40
N ILE A 139 20.26 24.50 21.44
CA ILE A 139 20.38 24.95 22.83
C ILE A 139 21.62 25.85 22.95
N SER A 140 21.43 27.13 23.32
CA SER A 140 22.42 27.91 24.08
C SER A 140 21.80 29.16 24.73
N ASP A 141 22.28 29.44 25.93
CA ASP A 141 21.74 30.30 27.00
C ASP A 141 21.57 31.81 26.73
N CYS A 142 20.58 32.36 27.45
CA CYS A 142 20.48 33.67 28.12
C CYS A 142 21.25 34.90 27.58
N GLN A 143 20.54 35.96 27.21
CA GLN A 143 20.53 37.24 27.95
C GLN A 143 19.44 38.18 27.38
N GLY A 144 18.72 38.88 28.27
CA GLY A 144 17.60 39.75 27.87
C GLY A 144 18.02 41.06 27.21
N CYS A 145 17.04 41.73 26.59
CA CYS A 145 16.79 43.16 26.74
C CYS A 145 15.40 43.51 26.18
N CYS A 146 14.62 44.19 27.01
CA CYS A 146 13.42 44.92 26.62
C CYS A 146 13.78 46.00 25.61
N PHE A 147 13.03 46.12 24.51
CA PHE A 147 12.85 47.39 23.84
C PHE A 147 11.37 47.62 23.53
N LYS A 148 10.85 48.66 24.17
CA LYS A 148 9.57 49.30 23.87
C LYS A 148 9.67 49.93 22.48
N ASN A 149 8.57 49.91 21.73
CA ASN A 149 8.22 51.04 20.87
C ASN A 149 6.70 51.13 20.74
N GLU A 150 6.14 52.12 21.43
CA GLU A 150 4.86 52.71 21.12
C GLU A 150 5.02 53.63 19.91
N SER A 151 4.12 53.54 18.94
CA SER A 151 3.75 54.66 18.09
C SER A 151 2.31 54.48 17.65
N HIS A 152 1.46 55.36 18.16
CA HIS A 152 0.05 55.48 17.86
C HIS A 152 -0.21 55.72 16.38
N ASN A 153 -1.26 55.09 15.84
CA ASN A 153 -2.14 55.75 14.89
C ASN A 153 -3.59 55.27 15.09
N ILE A 154 -4.44 56.24 15.42
CA ILE A 154 -5.85 56.12 15.73
C ILE A 154 -6.63 56.44 14.46
N PHE A 155 -7.48 55.51 14.01
CA PHE A 155 -8.73 55.84 13.29
C PHE A 155 -9.85 54.93 13.81
N PRO A 156 -11.04 55.47 14.12
CA PRO A 156 -12.08 54.73 14.84
C PRO A 156 -12.81 53.75 13.94
N LYS A 157 -12.77 52.47 14.31
CA LYS A 157 -13.61 51.41 13.75
C LYS A 157 -15.03 51.60 14.32
N SER A 158 -16.01 51.87 13.46
CA SER A 158 -17.41 51.94 13.85
C SER A 158 -17.85 50.61 14.47
N MET A 159 -18.42 50.72 15.66
CA MET A 159 -18.91 49.63 16.49
C MET A 159 -20.33 49.28 16.04
N TRP A 160 -20.48 48.17 15.31
CA TRP A 160 -21.76 47.46 15.23
C TRP A 160 -21.66 46.17 16.06
N PRO A 161 -22.58 45.94 17.01
CA PRO A 161 -22.59 44.73 17.82
C PRO A 161 -23.24 43.60 17.03
N SER A 162 -22.47 42.86 16.23
CA SER A 162 -22.95 41.66 15.52
C SER A 162 -22.40 40.35 16.11
N ASN A 163 -22.08 40.33 17.40
CA ASN A 163 -21.59 39.12 18.09
C ASN A 163 -22.69 38.29 18.77
N ARG A 164 -23.92 38.29 18.25
CA ARG A 164 -24.99 37.42 18.79
C ARG A 164 -25.73 36.55 17.77
N VAL A 165 -25.42 36.68 16.48
CA VAL A 165 -26.03 35.85 15.42
C VAL A 165 -25.05 34.81 14.86
N ARG A 166 -23.74 34.96 15.11
CA ARG A 166 -22.72 34.03 14.62
C ARG A 166 -22.63 32.72 15.42
N ASP A 167 -23.24 32.67 16.61
CA ASP A 167 -23.26 31.50 17.50
C ASP A 167 -24.48 30.59 17.34
N MET A 168 -25.40 30.90 16.41
CA MET A 168 -26.60 30.08 16.12
C MET A 168 -26.55 29.35 14.77
N VAL A 169 -25.52 29.57 13.96
CA VAL A 169 -25.30 28.79 12.73
C VAL A 169 -24.57 27.52 13.15
N PRO A 170 -25.13 26.31 12.92
CA PRO A 170 -24.39 25.08 13.15
C PRO A 170 -23.05 25.17 12.44
N LYS A 171 -21.95 24.91 13.16
CA LYS A 171 -20.65 24.79 12.51
C LYS A 171 -20.81 23.80 11.34
N PRO A 172 -20.39 24.16 10.12
CA PRO A 172 -20.56 23.29 8.98
C PRO A 172 -19.87 21.96 9.25
N ASP A 173 -20.50 20.85 8.90
CA ASP A 173 -19.91 19.53 9.08
C ASP A 173 -18.76 19.33 8.09
N LEU A 174 -17.57 18.99 8.60
CA LEU A 174 -16.36 18.92 7.76
C LEU A 174 -16.49 17.88 6.64
N LYS A 175 -17.14 16.73 6.90
CA LYS A 175 -17.41 15.74 5.85
C LYS A 175 -18.29 16.35 4.76
N GLN A 176 -19.39 17.01 5.13
CA GLN A 176 -20.28 17.65 4.15
C GLN A 176 -19.55 18.69 3.29
N VAL A 177 -18.72 19.55 3.88
CA VAL A 177 -17.99 20.58 3.12
C VAL A 177 -16.97 19.96 2.17
N VAL A 178 -16.17 18.98 2.64
CA VAL A 178 -15.18 18.30 1.79
C VAL A 178 -15.83 17.58 0.61
N ILE A 179 -16.95 16.89 0.85
CA ILE A 179 -17.71 16.19 -0.20
C ILE A 179 -18.38 17.19 -1.16
N ALA A 180 -18.92 18.30 -0.66
CA ALA A 180 -19.47 19.35 -1.50
C ALA A 180 -18.39 19.98 -2.41
N CYS A 181 -17.18 20.19 -1.89
CA CYS A 181 -16.07 20.72 -2.66
C CYS A 181 -15.67 19.78 -3.80
N ALA A 182 -15.56 18.48 -3.52
CA ALA A 182 -15.29 17.48 -4.55
C ALA A 182 -16.42 17.41 -5.61
N ARG A 183 -17.68 17.58 -5.20
CA ARG A 183 -18.81 17.66 -6.14
C ARG A 183 -18.70 18.88 -7.04
N ALA A 184 -18.45 20.06 -6.48
CA ALA A 184 -18.28 21.28 -7.26
C ALA A 184 -17.17 21.14 -8.32
N ILE A 185 -16.05 20.50 -7.97
CA ILE A 185 -14.98 20.19 -8.93
C ILE A 185 -15.46 19.21 -10.01
N SER A 186 -16.19 18.17 -9.63
CA SER A 186 -16.76 17.21 -10.58
C SER A 186 -17.75 17.87 -11.56
N ASP A 187 -18.51 18.85 -11.07
CA ASP A 187 -19.51 19.61 -11.84
C ASP A 187 -18.88 20.78 -12.60
N THR A 188 -17.55 20.93 -12.54
CA THR A 188 -16.78 22.04 -13.15
C THR A 188 -17.15 23.44 -12.64
N ASP A 189 -17.78 23.51 -11.45
CA ASP A 189 -18.09 24.76 -10.74
C ASP A 189 -16.89 25.22 -9.90
N THR A 190 -15.92 25.82 -10.59
CA THR A 190 -14.66 26.28 -9.98
C THR A 190 -14.87 27.41 -8.97
N SER A 191 -15.88 28.26 -9.16
CA SER A 191 -16.19 29.36 -8.24
C SER A 191 -16.68 28.82 -6.90
N ASN A 192 -17.62 27.88 -6.92
CA ASN A 192 -18.11 27.25 -5.69
C ASN A 192 -17.03 26.38 -5.03
N ALA A 193 -16.25 25.64 -5.84
CA ALA A 193 -15.11 24.89 -5.33
C ALA A 193 -14.11 25.78 -4.57
N SER A 194 -13.74 26.94 -5.15
CA SER A 194 -12.83 27.89 -4.48
C SER A 194 -13.40 28.39 -3.15
N GLY A 195 -14.67 28.81 -3.11
CA GLY A 195 -15.30 29.27 -1.87
C GLY A 195 -15.40 28.16 -0.80
N LEU A 196 -15.62 26.91 -1.21
CA LEU A 196 -15.60 25.76 -0.30
C LEU A 196 -14.19 25.44 0.20
N MET A 197 -13.16 25.61 -0.63
CA MET A 197 -11.75 25.47 -0.20
C MET A 197 -11.39 26.51 0.86
N ASP A 198 -11.79 27.78 0.69
CA ASP A 198 -11.56 28.83 1.69
C ASP A 198 -12.20 28.49 3.05
N VAL A 199 -13.39 27.88 3.01
CA VAL A 199 -14.06 27.38 4.23
C VAL A 199 -13.29 26.21 4.84
N LEU A 200 -12.82 25.26 4.03
CA LEU A 200 -12.07 24.10 4.48
C LEU A 200 -10.75 24.48 5.16
N GLU A 201 -10.02 25.47 4.63
CA GLU A 201 -8.78 25.98 5.23
C GLU A 201 -8.95 26.39 6.70
N GLN A 202 -10.15 26.86 7.09
CA GLN A 202 -10.47 27.26 8.45
C GLN A 202 -10.92 26.10 9.35
N MET A 203 -11.18 24.92 8.79
CA MET A 203 -11.73 23.77 9.51
C MET A 203 -10.74 22.61 9.70
N VAL A 204 -9.70 22.56 8.86
CA VAL A 204 -8.73 21.46 8.83
C VAL A 204 -7.48 21.76 9.67
N SER A 205 -6.80 20.71 10.13
CA SER A 205 -5.52 20.83 10.84
C SER A 205 -4.81 19.49 10.84
N VAL A 206 -3.50 19.49 10.55
CA VAL A 206 -2.65 18.29 10.63
C VAL A 206 -2.41 17.81 12.07
N MET A 207 -2.68 18.64 13.08
CA MET A 207 -2.61 18.28 14.50
C MET A 207 -4.01 18.06 15.12
N GLY A 208 -5.08 18.16 14.31
CA GLY A 208 -6.45 18.05 14.77
C GLY A 208 -6.95 16.62 14.96
N ASP A 209 -8.27 16.50 15.10
CA ASP A 209 -8.98 15.22 15.07
C ASP A 209 -8.74 14.47 13.74
N PRO A 210 -8.91 13.13 13.69
CA PRO A 210 -8.68 12.32 12.49
C PRO A 210 -9.30 12.89 11.21
N ILE A 211 -10.54 13.36 11.31
CA ILE A 211 -11.28 13.92 10.18
C ILE A 211 -10.70 15.26 9.70
N GLN A 212 -10.16 16.07 10.61
CA GLN A 212 -9.50 17.35 10.27
C GLN A 212 -8.16 17.10 9.58
N ARG A 213 -7.42 16.08 10.02
CA ARG A 213 -6.15 15.67 9.42
C ARG A 213 -6.36 15.11 8.01
N LEU A 214 -7.32 14.20 7.86
CA LEU A 214 -7.76 13.72 6.54
C LEU A 214 -8.21 14.89 5.65
N GLY A 215 -9.03 15.79 6.20
CA GLY A 215 -9.52 16.97 5.49
C GLY A 215 -8.40 17.85 4.97
N ALA A 216 -7.32 18.05 5.75
CA ALA A 216 -6.16 18.84 5.32
C ALA A 216 -5.50 18.24 4.07
N TYR A 217 -5.25 16.92 4.06
CA TYR A 217 -4.64 16.26 2.91
C TYR A 217 -5.59 16.17 1.70
N LEU A 218 -6.89 15.97 1.93
CA LEU A 218 -7.88 15.97 0.86
C LEU A 218 -8.02 17.35 0.22
N LEU A 219 -8.03 18.42 1.02
CA LEU A 219 -8.04 19.80 0.53
C LEU A 219 -6.88 20.05 -0.44
N GLU A 220 -5.65 19.71 -0.01
CA GLU A 220 -4.47 19.90 -0.86
C GLU A 220 -4.51 19.02 -2.12
N GLY A 221 -5.03 17.79 -2.03
CA GLY A 221 -5.22 16.98 -3.23
C GLY A 221 -6.33 17.46 -4.16
N LEU A 222 -7.39 18.09 -3.64
CA LEU A 222 -8.40 18.76 -4.46
C LEU A 222 -7.82 19.98 -5.17
N ARG A 223 -6.98 20.77 -4.49
CA ARG A 223 -6.22 21.88 -5.09
C ARG A 223 -5.29 21.37 -6.19
N ALA A 224 -4.51 20.32 -5.89
CA ALA A 224 -3.63 19.67 -6.86
C ALA A 224 -4.35 19.14 -8.10
N ARG A 225 -5.60 18.67 -7.93
CA ARG A 225 -6.45 18.24 -9.05
C ARG A 225 -6.83 19.42 -9.94
N LEU A 226 -7.28 20.53 -9.37
CA LEU A 226 -7.66 21.73 -10.11
C LEU A 226 -6.48 22.34 -10.87
N GLU A 227 -5.29 22.27 -10.28
CA GLU A 227 -4.05 22.81 -10.86
C GLU A 227 -3.33 21.82 -11.77
N PHE A 228 -3.85 20.60 -11.95
CA PHE A 228 -3.22 19.51 -12.70
C PHE A 228 -1.77 19.21 -12.24
N SER A 229 -1.50 19.39 -10.94
CA SER A 229 -0.17 19.25 -10.32
C SER A 229 0.00 17.93 -9.54
N GLY A 230 -1.02 17.07 -9.53
CA GLY A 230 -1.04 15.80 -8.78
C GLY A 230 0.17 14.89 -9.03
N SER A 231 0.57 14.67 -10.28
CA SER A 231 1.70 13.77 -10.59
C SER A 231 3.06 14.34 -10.17
N ILE A 232 3.18 15.68 -10.11
CA ILE A 232 4.37 16.36 -9.62
C ILE A 232 4.46 16.20 -8.10
N ILE A 233 3.35 16.44 -7.40
CA ILE A 233 3.27 16.31 -5.94
C ILE A 233 3.52 14.86 -5.53
N TYR A 234 2.88 13.90 -6.19
CA TYR A 234 3.09 12.47 -5.94
C TYR A 234 4.57 12.05 -6.07
N ARG A 235 5.27 12.54 -7.10
CA ARG A 235 6.70 12.26 -7.31
C ARG A 235 7.61 12.97 -6.30
N LYS A 236 7.20 14.14 -5.80
CA LYS A 236 7.95 14.91 -4.79
C LYS A 236 7.80 14.35 -3.38
N LEU A 237 6.59 13.89 -3.02
CA LEU A 237 6.29 13.24 -1.73
C LEU A 237 6.87 11.81 -1.71
N LYS A 238 8.18 11.62 -1.87
CA LYS A 238 8.81 10.31 -1.66
C LYS A 238 9.28 10.19 -0.22
N CYS A 239 9.09 9.02 0.39
CA CYS A 239 9.71 8.69 1.68
C CYS A 239 11.22 8.84 1.53
N LYS A 240 11.80 9.88 2.14
CA LYS A 240 13.24 10.09 2.15
C LYS A 240 13.87 9.19 3.22
N GLU A 241 15.13 8.82 3.01
CA GLU A 241 15.91 8.28 4.11
C GLU A 241 16.04 9.34 5.21
N PRO A 242 15.92 8.93 6.48
CA PRO A 242 16.19 9.80 7.61
C PRO A 242 17.64 10.27 7.54
N THR A 243 17.86 11.57 7.75
CA THR A 243 19.19 12.20 7.77
C THR A 243 20.02 11.84 9.00
N SER A 244 19.43 11.16 9.99
CA SER A 244 20.11 10.67 11.21
C SER A 244 19.85 9.18 11.39
N ALA A 245 20.86 8.45 11.87
CA ALA A 245 20.77 7.02 12.20
C ALA A 245 19.79 6.71 13.35
N GLU A 246 19.37 7.73 14.11
CA GLU A 246 18.42 7.60 15.23
C GLU A 246 16.95 7.83 14.82
N LEU A 247 16.70 8.35 13.60
CA LEU A 247 15.35 8.64 13.13
C LEU A 247 14.77 7.46 12.36
N MET A 248 13.53 7.07 12.71
CA MET A 248 12.77 6.07 11.96
C MET A 248 12.29 6.65 10.64
N THR A 249 12.29 5.84 9.58
CA THR A 249 11.68 6.26 8.31
C THR A 249 10.16 6.41 8.48
N SER A 250 9.53 7.28 7.70
CA SER A 250 8.05 7.41 7.68
C SER A 250 7.34 6.06 7.53
N MET A 251 7.90 5.18 6.69
CA MET A 251 7.37 3.84 6.47
C MET A 251 7.52 2.93 7.69
N GLN A 252 8.64 3.01 8.41
CA GLN A 252 8.83 2.26 9.65
C GLN A 252 7.83 2.69 10.72
N VAL A 253 7.56 3.99 10.84
CA VAL A 253 6.54 4.51 11.76
C VAL A 253 5.16 3.92 11.43
N ILE A 254 4.72 3.98 10.16
CA ILE A 254 3.43 3.38 9.75
C ILE A 254 3.41 1.86 10.01
N TYR A 255 4.49 1.16 9.70
CA TYR A 255 4.62 -0.29 9.92
C TYR A 255 4.50 -0.69 11.40
N GLU A 256 5.00 0.15 12.30
CA GLU A 256 4.92 -0.10 13.74
C GLU A 256 3.52 0.16 14.29
N ILE A 257 2.92 1.28 13.92
CA ILE A 257 1.68 1.77 14.56
C ILE A 257 0.42 1.16 13.95
N CYS A 258 0.48 0.69 12.71
CA CYS A 258 -0.64 0.08 12.00
C CYS A 258 -0.32 -1.37 11.58
N PRO A 259 -1.29 -2.30 11.63
CA PRO A 259 -1.07 -3.70 11.33
C PRO A 259 -1.12 -4.02 9.84
N TYR A 260 -1.35 -3.08 8.93
CA TYR A 260 -1.63 -3.36 7.50
C TYR A 260 -0.54 -4.20 6.81
N TRP A 261 0.73 -3.80 6.97
CA TRP A 261 1.87 -4.54 6.41
C TRP A 261 2.21 -5.80 7.20
N LYS A 262 2.13 -5.77 8.53
CA LYS A 262 2.32 -6.98 9.36
C LYS A 262 1.26 -8.03 9.05
N PHE A 263 0.01 -7.63 8.82
CA PHE A 263 -1.08 -8.49 8.37
C PHE A 263 -0.73 -9.15 7.04
N ALA A 264 -0.23 -8.38 6.06
CA ALA A 264 0.18 -8.92 4.77
C ALA A 264 1.25 -10.00 4.94
N TYR A 265 2.32 -9.66 5.67
CA TYR A 265 3.47 -10.53 5.85
C TYR A 265 3.14 -11.78 6.67
N VAL A 266 2.47 -11.62 7.82
CA VAL A 266 2.12 -12.75 8.70
C VAL A 266 1.13 -13.69 8.02
N SER A 267 0.10 -13.16 7.35
CA SER A 267 -0.88 -14.00 6.66
C SER A 267 -0.26 -14.76 5.49
N ALA A 268 0.53 -14.09 4.64
CA ALA A 268 1.22 -14.73 3.51
C ALA A 268 2.24 -15.77 3.99
N ASN A 269 3.09 -15.42 4.95
CA ASN A 269 4.09 -16.36 5.49
C ASN A 269 3.43 -17.59 6.13
N ALA A 270 2.35 -17.41 6.90
CA ALA A 270 1.64 -18.55 7.50
C ALA A 270 1.08 -19.52 6.44
N VAL A 271 0.59 -18.99 5.31
CA VAL A 271 0.15 -19.81 4.17
C VAL A 271 1.33 -20.53 3.54
N ILE A 272 2.40 -19.80 3.19
CA ILE A 272 3.58 -20.35 2.52
C ILE A 272 4.23 -21.42 3.38
N THR A 273 4.46 -21.16 4.68
CA THR A 273 4.99 -22.13 5.63
C THR A 273 4.18 -23.42 5.64
N LYS A 274 2.84 -23.31 5.66
CA LYS A 274 2.00 -24.50 5.68
C LYS A 274 2.05 -25.29 4.37
N VAL A 275 2.03 -24.61 3.22
CA VAL A 275 2.08 -25.28 1.91
C VAL A 275 3.45 -25.91 1.64
N MET A 276 4.52 -25.32 2.18
CA MET A 276 5.91 -25.74 1.97
C MET A 276 6.48 -26.64 3.08
N GLU A 277 5.64 -27.08 4.03
CA GLU A 277 6.03 -27.82 5.25
C GLU A 277 6.86 -29.09 5.02
N ASN A 278 6.80 -29.69 3.83
CA ASN A 278 7.53 -30.92 3.47
C ASN A 278 8.53 -30.75 2.31
N GLU A 279 8.73 -29.51 1.84
CA GLU A 279 9.61 -29.24 0.71
C GLU A 279 11.08 -29.14 1.15
N ARG A 280 11.98 -29.65 0.31
CA ARG A 280 13.44 -29.63 0.55
C ARG A 280 14.14 -28.44 -0.13
N GLY A 281 13.51 -27.89 -1.18
CA GLY A 281 13.93 -26.67 -1.86
C GLY A 281 12.72 -25.78 -2.08
N ILE A 282 12.79 -24.55 -1.62
CA ILE A 282 11.72 -23.55 -1.73
C ILE A 282 12.25 -22.39 -2.55
N HIS A 283 11.50 -22.00 -3.58
CA HIS A 283 11.74 -20.76 -4.31
C HIS A 283 10.58 -19.79 -4.07
N ILE A 284 10.90 -18.60 -3.58
CA ILE A 284 9.92 -17.51 -3.38
C ILE A 284 10.18 -16.44 -4.42
N VAL A 285 9.13 -16.07 -5.17
CA VAL A 285 9.12 -14.87 -6.01
C VAL A 285 8.28 -13.82 -5.30
N ASP A 286 8.92 -12.73 -4.87
CA ASP A 286 8.25 -11.60 -4.20
C ASP A 286 8.17 -10.41 -5.18
N PHE A 287 6.95 -9.99 -5.50
CA PHE A 287 6.70 -8.88 -6.43
C PHE A 287 6.93 -7.49 -5.83
N GLN A 288 7.17 -7.38 -4.52
CA GLN A 288 7.44 -6.13 -3.84
C GLN A 288 8.38 -6.38 -2.64
N ILE A 289 9.63 -6.77 -2.94
CA ILE A 289 10.60 -7.20 -1.91
C ILE A 289 10.92 -6.09 -0.90
N ALA A 290 10.85 -4.82 -1.32
CA ALA A 290 11.11 -3.64 -0.50
C ALA A 290 12.42 -3.81 0.32
N GLN A 291 12.36 -3.75 1.66
CA GLN A 291 13.53 -3.94 2.52
C GLN A 291 13.80 -5.41 2.93
N GLY A 292 13.04 -6.37 2.41
CA GLY A 292 13.15 -7.80 2.73
C GLY A 292 12.66 -8.18 4.13
N SER A 293 12.03 -7.27 4.87
CA SER A 293 11.65 -7.47 6.29
C SER A 293 10.64 -8.62 6.50
N GLN A 294 9.78 -8.90 5.52
CA GLN A 294 8.88 -10.06 5.53
C GLN A 294 9.64 -11.39 5.70
N TRP A 295 10.80 -11.51 5.07
CA TRP A 295 11.51 -12.77 4.92
C TRP A 295 12.48 -13.08 6.06
N ILE A 296 12.86 -12.08 6.86
CA ILE A 296 13.69 -12.26 8.07
C ILE A 296 13.03 -13.27 9.05
N PRO A 297 11.80 -13.05 9.55
CA PRO A 297 11.16 -14.00 10.45
C PRO A 297 10.84 -15.34 9.78
N PHE A 298 10.65 -15.36 8.45
CA PHE A 298 10.42 -16.60 7.70
C PHE A 298 11.68 -17.47 7.66
N ILE A 299 12.85 -16.89 7.40
CA ILE A 299 14.15 -17.58 7.46
C ILE A 299 14.39 -18.15 8.86
N GLN A 300 14.15 -17.35 9.90
CA GLN A 300 14.28 -17.79 11.29
C GLN A 300 13.35 -18.97 11.62
N ALA A 301 12.11 -18.94 11.13
CA ALA A 301 11.17 -20.04 11.31
C ALA A 301 11.60 -21.32 10.57
N LEU A 302 12.16 -21.19 9.35
CA LEU A 302 12.68 -22.34 8.61
C LEU A 302 13.87 -23.01 9.30
N ALA A 303 14.72 -22.24 9.97
CA ALA A 303 15.85 -22.77 10.73
C ALA A 303 15.43 -23.71 11.88
N GLN A 304 14.22 -23.49 12.42
CA GLN A 304 13.65 -24.29 13.51
C GLN A 304 12.81 -25.49 13.02
N ARG A 305 12.78 -25.74 11.71
CA ARG A 305 11.95 -26.80 11.13
C ARG A 305 12.47 -28.18 11.52
N PRO A 306 11.58 -29.12 11.93
CA PRO A 306 11.98 -30.51 12.18
C PRO A 306 12.62 -31.14 10.93
N GLY A 307 13.79 -31.75 11.11
CA GLY A 307 14.58 -32.30 10.00
C GLY A 307 15.57 -31.32 9.35
N GLY A 308 15.63 -30.07 9.84
CA GLY A 308 16.55 -29.03 9.37
C GLY A 308 15.94 -28.10 8.32
N PRO A 309 16.60 -26.98 8.03
CA PRO A 309 16.11 -26.01 7.06
C PRO A 309 16.22 -26.54 5.61
N PRO A 310 15.23 -26.23 4.74
CA PRO A 310 15.35 -26.48 3.31
C PRO A 310 16.36 -25.51 2.67
N HIS A 311 16.76 -25.79 1.42
CA HIS A 311 17.34 -24.75 0.58
C HIS A 311 16.28 -23.69 0.28
N LEU A 312 16.61 -22.41 0.47
CA LEU A 312 15.73 -21.29 0.24
C LEU A 312 16.31 -20.36 -0.81
N ARG A 313 15.58 -20.15 -1.90
CA ARG A 313 15.87 -19.14 -2.90
C ARG A 313 14.81 -18.06 -2.86
N ILE A 314 15.21 -16.79 -2.94
CA ILE A 314 14.29 -15.66 -3.05
C ILE A 314 14.65 -14.84 -4.29
N THR A 315 13.70 -14.69 -5.20
CA THR A 315 13.74 -13.67 -6.25
C THR A 315 12.97 -12.45 -5.76
N GLY A 316 13.67 -11.34 -5.51
CA GLY A 316 13.06 -10.09 -5.07
C GLY A 316 12.90 -9.10 -6.22
N ILE A 317 11.66 -8.79 -6.57
CA ILE A 317 11.31 -7.81 -7.60
C ILE A 317 11.03 -6.47 -6.94
N ASP A 318 11.56 -5.41 -7.53
CA ASP A 318 11.27 -4.02 -7.17
C ASP A 318 11.66 -3.09 -8.33
N ASP A 319 10.98 -1.96 -8.48
CA ASP A 319 11.34 -1.00 -9.53
C ASP A 319 12.68 -0.30 -9.20
N SER A 320 13.48 0.00 -10.21
CA SER A 320 14.63 0.88 -10.12
C SER A 320 14.32 2.22 -9.41
N ASP A 321 13.13 2.79 -9.66
CA ASP A 321 12.65 4.04 -9.07
C ASP A 321 12.37 3.94 -7.56
N SER A 322 12.24 2.72 -7.03
CA SER A 322 12.00 2.47 -5.60
C SER A 322 13.30 2.45 -4.78
N THR A 323 14.47 2.46 -5.43
CA THR A 323 15.78 2.50 -4.75
C THR A 323 15.87 3.64 -3.72
N LEU A 324 15.32 4.81 -4.04
CA LEU A 324 15.26 5.95 -3.13
C LEU A 324 14.32 5.72 -1.94
N ALA A 325 13.16 5.09 -2.16
CA ALA A 325 12.21 4.79 -1.08
C ALA A 325 12.69 3.63 -0.19
N ARG A 326 13.43 2.69 -0.77
CA ARG A 326 14.08 1.59 -0.07
C ARG A 326 15.32 2.04 0.71
N GLY A 327 15.96 3.11 0.24
CA GLY A 327 17.20 3.67 0.81
C GLY A 327 18.49 3.00 0.30
N ALA A 328 18.38 1.89 -0.43
CA ALA A 328 19.52 1.13 -0.90
C ALA A 328 19.20 0.37 -2.20
N GLY A 329 20.21 -0.21 -2.86
CA GLY A 329 20.02 -1.15 -3.97
C GLY A 329 19.44 -2.50 -3.54
N LEU A 330 18.90 -3.29 -4.48
CA LEU A 330 18.42 -4.66 -4.20
C LEU A 330 19.53 -5.56 -3.66
N GLU A 331 20.77 -5.32 -4.09
CA GLU A 331 21.96 -6.00 -3.59
C GLU A 331 22.07 -5.92 -2.06
N VAL A 332 21.80 -4.75 -1.48
CA VAL A 332 21.87 -4.55 -0.01
C VAL A 332 20.79 -5.36 0.72
N VAL A 333 19.61 -5.50 0.12
CA VAL A 333 18.55 -6.38 0.65
C VAL A 333 19.01 -7.83 0.60
N GLY A 334 19.58 -8.26 -0.52
CA GLY A 334 20.14 -9.60 -0.69
C GLY A 334 21.21 -9.91 0.35
N GLN A 335 22.17 -9.00 0.57
CA GLN A 335 23.21 -9.15 1.58
C GLN A 335 22.65 -9.24 3.00
N ARG A 336 21.62 -8.43 3.33
CA ARG A 336 20.95 -8.49 4.62
C ARG A 336 20.28 -9.85 4.85
N LEU A 337 19.52 -10.34 3.86
CA LEU A 337 18.85 -11.64 3.95
C LEU A 337 19.86 -12.79 4.01
N LEU A 338 20.94 -12.72 3.22
CA LEU A 338 22.03 -13.68 3.24
C LEU A 338 22.70 -13.75 4.61
N SER A 339 22.98 -12.59 5.23
CA SER A 339 23.55 -12.53 6.58
C SER A 339 22.64 -13.18 7.63
N VAL A 340 21.32 -12.92 7.57
CA VAL A 340 20.35 -13.56 8.46
C VAL A 340 20.33 -15.08 8.23
N ALA A 341 20.27 -15.53 6.97
CA ALA A 341 20.25 -16.95 6.64
C ALA A 341 21.52 -17.67 7.11
N GLN A 342 22.70 -17.08 6.91
CA GLN A 342 23.97 -17.58 7.42
C GLN A 342 23.97 -17.71 8.95
N SER A 343 23.48 -16.69 9.67
CA SER A 343 23.39 -16.73 11.13
C SER A 343 22.45 -17.83 11.66
N CYS A 344 21.49 -18.26 10.84
CA CYS A 344 20.52 -19.30 11.14
C CYS A 344 20.87 -20.67 10.54
N ASN A 345 22.02 -20.80 9.86
CA ASN A 345 22.43 -21.99 9.10
C ASN A 345 21.41 -22.47 8.05
N VAL A 346 20.71 -21.53 7.40
CA VAL A 346 19.77 -21.81 6.31
C VAL A 346 20.52 -21.70 4.97
N PRO A 347 20.57 -22.75 4.14
CA PRO A 347 21.13 -22.66 2.79
C PRO A 347 20.30 -21.68 1.95
N PHE A 348 20.93 -20.62 1.45
CA PHE A 348 20.21 -19.47 0.92
C PHE A 348 20.83 -18.90 -0.36
N GLU A 349 19.96 -18.51 -1.29
CA GLU A 349 20.28 -17.76 -2.50
C GLU A 349 19.30 -16.59 -2.68
N PHE A 350 19.82 -15.43 -3.10
CA PHE A 350 19.01 -14.27 -3.45
C PHE A 350 19.28 -13.87 -4.89
N HIS A 351 18.21 -13.60 -5.63
CA HIS A 351 18.25 -13.04 -6.98
C HIS A 351 17.51 -11.70 -7.00
N ASP A 352 18.19 -10.63 -7.39
CA ASP A 352 17.57 -9.33 -7.59
C ASP A 352 16.97 -9.21 -9.00
N ALA A 353 15.74 -8.69 -9.06
CA ALA A 353 15.06 -8.38 -10.31
C ALA A 353 14.60 -6.90 -10.28
N ALA A 354 15.49 -6.00 -10.69
CA ALA A 354 15.23 -4.56 -10.79
C ALA A 354 14.36 -4.22 -12.02
N VAL A 355 13.09 -4.59 -11.99
CA VAL A 355 12.14 -4.42 -13.09
C VAL A 355 10.78 -3.99 -12.54
N SER A 356 10.07 -3.13 -13.27
CA SER A 356 8.70 -2.77 -12.93
C SER A 356 7.79 -3.99 -12.99
N SER A 357 6.87 -4.12 -12.02
CA SER A 357 5.89 -5.21 -11.96
C SER A 357 5.07 -5.38 -13.25
N SER A 358 4.84 -4.31 -14.01
CA SER A 358 4.13 -4.37 -15.30
C SER A 358 4.95 -4.94 -16.45
N GLU A 359 6.28 -4.99 -16.31
CA GLU A 359 7.27 -5.36 -17.33
C GLU A 359 7.97 -6.69 -17.04
N VAL A 360 7.75 -7.29 -15.86
CA VAL A 360 8.31 -8.60 -15.49
C VAL A 360 8.04 -9.64 -16.58
N GLU A 361 9.08 -10.41 -16.92
CA GLU A 361 9.07 -11.56 -17.81
C GLU A 361 9.59 -12.81 -17.10
N LEU A 362 9.38 -13.99 -17.70
CA LEU A 362 9.78 -15.28 -17.13
C LEU A 362 11.27 -15.36 -16.78
N GLN A 363 12.11 -14.78 -17.63
CA GLN A 363 13.57 -14.76 -17.44
C GLN A 363 14.02 -14.00 -16.20
N ASN A 364 13.24 -12.99 -15.76
CA ASN A 364 13.55 -12.25 -14.53
C ASN A 364 13.30 -13.08 -13.27
N LEU A 365 12.51 -14.14 -13.35
CA LEU A 365 12.11 -14.94 -12.19
C LEU A 365 13.15 -16.00 -11.83
N MET A 366 14.02 -16.37 -12.77
CA MET A 366 15.08 -17.37 -12.61
C MET A 366 14.57 -18.74 -12.11
N ILE A 367 13.42 -19.20 -12.58
CA ILE A 367 12.82 -20.47 -12.11
C ILE A 367 13.75 -21.66 -12.40
N GLN A 368 14.02 -22.47 -11.38
CA GLN A 368 14.82 -23.69 -11.50
C GLN A 368 13.94 -24.95 -11.35
N PRO A 369 14.18 -26.01 -12.14
CA PRO A 369 13.47 -27.28 -11.98
C PRO A 369 13.76 -27.93 -10.63
N GLY A 370 12.74 -28.51 -10.00
CA GLY A 370 12.87 -29.30 -8.76
C GLY A 370 12.65 -28.52 -7.46
N GLU A 371 12.46 -27.20 -7.53
CA GLU A 371 12.10 -26.37 -6.38
C GLU A 371 10.59 -26.16 -6.27
N ALA A 372 10.08 -26.08 -5.05
CA ALA A 372 8.69 -25.73 -4.81
C ALA A 372 8.51 -24.21 -4.85
N LEU A 373 7.74 -23.73 -5.83
CA LEU A 373 7.54 -22.30 -6.09
C LEU A 373 6.38 -21.72 -5.26
N ALA A 374 6.66 -20.65 -4.52
CA ALA A 374 5.67 -19.73 -3.95
C ALA A 374 5.80 -18.35 -4.61
N VAL A 375 4.66 -17.71 -4.89
CA VAL A 375 4.65 -16.33 -5.41
C VAL A 375 3.88 -15.43 -4.45
N ASN A 376 4.42 -14.27 -4.12
CA ASN A 376 3.85 -13.33 -3.17
C ASN A 376 3.57 -11.97 -3.82
N PHE A 377 2.33 -11.48 -3.68
CA PHE A 377 1.89 -10.17 -4.12
C PHE A 377 1.37 -9.34 -2.93
N PRO A 378 2.25 -8.64 -2.19
CA PRO A 378 1.82 -7.78 -1.09
C PRO A 378 1.62 -6.33 -1.57
N TYR A 379 0.36 -5.89 -1.69
CA TYR A 379 -0.04 -4.52 -2.04
C TYR A 379 0.65 -4.00 -3.33
N ILE A 380 0.59 -4.76 -4.42
CA ILE A 380 1.34 -4.41 -5.64
C ILE A 380 0.56 -4.58 -6.94
N LEU A 381 -0.44 -5.46 -7.00
CA LEU A 381 -1.17 -5.67 -8.25
C LEU A 381 -2.03 -4.45 -8.61
N HIS A 382 -2.48 -3.68 -7.62
CA HIS A 382 -3.19 -2.43 -7.88
C HIS A 382 -2.33 -1.40 -8.61
N HIS A 383 -1.00 -1.39 -8.43
CA HIS A 383 -0.11 -0.48 -9.16
C HIS A 383 0.08 -0.85 -10.64
N ILE A 384 -0.17 -2.11 -11.01
CA ILE A 384 -0.05 -2.55 -12.40
C ILE A 384 -1.18 -1.93 -13.23
N PRO A 385 -0.89 -1.31 -14.39
CA PRO A 385 -1.91 -0.74 -15.27
C PRO A 385 -2.96 -1.76 -15.67
N ASP A 386 -4.22 -1.37 -15.51
CA ASP A 386 -5.38 -2.16 -15.89
C ASP A 386 -5.84 -1.87 -17.33
N GLU A 387 -6.95 -2.50 -17.71
CA GLU A 387 -7.59 -2.33 -19.01
C GLU A 387 -8.03 -0.88 -19.33
N SER A 388 -8.17 -0.01 -18.31
CA SER A 388 -8.53 1.40 -18.51
C SER A 388 -7.34 2.27 -18.95
N VAL A 389 -6.11 1.79 -18.74
CA VAL A 389 -4.86 2.53 -18.98
C VAL A 389 -4.07 1.96 -20.15
N SER A 390 -4.12 0.64 -20.35
CA SER A 390 -3.34 -0.07 -21.36
C SER A 390 -4.15 -1.20 -21.97
N THR A 391 -4.13 -1.30 -23.31
CA THR A 391 -4.72 -2.42 -24.05
C THR A 391 -3.94 -3.72 -23.88
N GLN A 392 -2.73 -3.67 -23.30
CA GLN A 392 -1.88 -4.85 -23.09
C GLN A 392 -2.34 -5.72 -21.92
N ASN A 393 -3.26 -5.23 -21.07
CA ASN A 393 -3.81 -5.96 -19.92
C ASN A 393 -2.70 -6.60 -19.05
N HIS A 394 -1.81 -5.75 -18.50
CA HIS A 394 -0.61 -6.19 -17.79
C HIS A 394 -0.93 -7.05 -16.56
N ARG A 395 -2.02 -6.75 -15.84
CA ARG A 395 -2.48 -7.55 -14.70
C ARG A 395 -2.74 -9.00 -15.10
N ASP A 396 -3.53 -9.22 -16.14
CA ASP A 396 -3.81 -10.58 -16.60
C ASP A 396 -2.58 -11.25 -17.21
N ARG A 397 -1.72 -10.50 -17.92
CA ARG A 397 -0.45 -11.01 -18.47
C ARG A 397 0.41 -11.61 -17.35
N VAL A 398 0.63 -10.86 -16.27
CA VAL A 398 1.41 -11.30 -15.11
C VAL A 398 0.76 -12.52 -14.45
N LEU A 399 -0.56 -12.50 -14.21
CA LEU A 399 -1.24 -13.64 -13.59
C LEU A 399 -1.14 -14.92 -14.45
N ARG A 400 -1.35 -14.83 -15.77
CA ARG A 400 -1.23 -16.00 -16.67
C ARG A 400 0.21 -16.51 -16.77
N MET A 401 1.19 -15.60 -16.76
CA MET A 401 2.61 -15.97 -16.70
C MET A 401 2.93 -16.71 -15.40
N ILE A 402 2.47 -16.21 -14.26
CA ILE A 402 2.66 -16.92 -12.98
C ILE A 402 1.91 -18.26 -12.99
N LYS A 403 0.71 -18.34 -13.57
CA LYS A 403 -0.02 -19.61 -13.67
C LYS A 403 0.75 -20.65 -14.49
N SER A 404 1.40 -20.25 -15.59
CA SER A 404 2.15 -21.18 -16.45
C SER A 404 3.34 -21.83 -15.74
N LEU A 405 3.86 -21.19 -14.68
CA LEU A 405 4.92 -21.74 -13.82
C LEU A 405 4.41 -22.82 -12.85
N SER A 406 3.10 -23.03 -12.76
CA SER A 406 2.46 -23.99 -11.85
C SER A 406 2.94 -23.86 -10.38
N PRO A 407 2.87 -22.65 -9.79
CA PRO A 407 3.30 -22.43 -8.41
C PRO A 407 2.49 -23.29 -7.45
N LYS A 408 3.14 -23.76 -6.39
CA LYS A 408 2.46 -24.55 -5.35
C LYS A 408 1.45 -23.71 -4.57
N VAL A 409 1.76 -22.42 -4.42
CA VAL A 409 0.88 -21.39 -3.86
C VAL A 409 1.21 -20.00 -4.38
N VAL A 410 0.18 -19.18 -4.57
CA VAL A 410 0.28 -17.73 -4.75
C VAL A 410 -0.46 -17.05 -3.61
N THR A 411 0.17 -16.09 -2.94
CA THR A 411 -0.46 -15.25 -1.91
C THR A 411 -0.73 -13.85 -2.47
N LEU A 412 -1.93 -13.33 -2.20
CA LEU A 412 -2.34 -11.99 -2.58
C LEU A 412 -2.83 -11.25 -1.35
N VAL A 413 -2.27 -10.06 -1.11
CA VAL A 413 -2.77 -9.12 -0.11
C VAL A 413 -2.99 -7.76 -0.75
N GLU A 414 -4.21 -7.22 -0.66
CA GLU A 414 -4.60 -5.98 -1.33
C GLU A 414 -5.50 -5.11 -0.42
N GLN A 415 -5.55 -3.80 -0.69
CA GLN A 415 -6.46 -2.88 0.00
C GLN A 415 -7.92 -3.17 -0.39
N GLU A 416 -8.81 -3.19 0.60
CA GLU A 416 -10.24 -3.42 0.37
C GLU A 416 -10.96 -2.08 0.16
N SER A 417 -10.74 -1.49 -1.03
CA SER A 417 -11.28 -0.19 -1.42
C SER A 417 -11.64 -0.14 -2.91
N ASN A 418 -12.73 0.52 -3.28
CA ASN A 418 -13.18 0.65 -4.67
C ASN A 418 -12.79 2.01 -5.29
N THR A 419 -11.48 2.26 -5.43
CA THR A 419 -10.96 3.52 -5.97
C THR A 419 -10.57 3.44 -7.45
N ASN A 420 -10.79 2.31 -8.12
CA ASN A 420 -10.36 2.16 -9.52
C ASN A 420 -11.43 2.45 -10.56
N THR A 421 -12.59 1.79 -10.50
CA THR A 421 -13.56 1.75 -11.62
C THR A 421 -14.50 2.95 -11.67
N SER A 422 -14.52 3.77 -10.62
CA SER A 422 -15.46 4.87 -10.45
C SER A 422 -14.94 6.17 -11.07
N SER A 423 -15.86 7.01 -11.57
CA SER A 423 -15.56 8.40 -11.91
C SER A 423 -15.09 9.18 -10.67
N PHE A 424 -14.57 10.39 -10.88
CA PHE A 424 -13.90 11.16 -9.82
C PHE A 424 -14.73 11.29 -8.54
N PHE A 425 -15.98 11.77 -8.61
CA PHE A 425 -16.76 12.04 -7.40
C PHE A 425 -17.07 10.79 -6.56
N PRO A 426 -17.63 9.69 -7.09
CA PRO A 426 -17.83 8.47 -6.30
C PRO A 426 -16.50 7.86 -5.79
N ARG A 427 -15.43 7.94 -6.58
CA ARG A 427 -14.08 7.55 -6.13
C ARG A 427 -13.62 8.39 -4.94
N PHE A 428 -13.85 9.69 -4.96
CA PHE A 428 -13.50 10.59 -3.87
C PHE A 428 -14.28 10.27 -2.58
N VAL A 429 -15.58 9.98 -2.69
CA VAL A 429 -16.42 9.56 -1.54
C VAL A 429 -15.87 8.28 -0.91
N GLU A 430 -15.58 7.26 -1.72
CA GLU A 430 -14.99 6.01 -1.23
C GLU A 430 -13.59 6.23 -0.61
N THR A 431 -12.79 7.09 -1.22
CA THR A 431 -11.47 7.48 -0.69
C THR A 431 -11.61 8.12 0.69
N PHE A 432 -12.54 9.06 0.85
CA PHE A 432 -12.83 9.69 2.14
C PHE A 432 -13.18 8.64 3.19
N ASP A 433 -14.13 7.74 2.91
CA ASP A 433 -14.62 6.79 3.89
C ASP A 433 -13.56 5.72 4.25
N TYR A 434 -12.75 5.27 3.29
CA TYR A 434 -11.64 4.34 3.54
C TYR A 434 -10.54 4.98 4.39
N TYR A 435 -10.05 6.15 3.99
CA TYR A 435 -8.95 6.81 4.71
C TYR A 435 -9.41 7.40 6.04
N LYS A 436 -10.70 7.73 6.23
CA LYS A 436 -11.23 8.09 7.55
C LYS A 436 -10.98 6.98 8.58
N ALA A 437 -11.27 5.72 8.23
CA ALA A 437 -10.97 4.58 9.09
C ALA A 437 -9.46 4.44 9.35
N MET A 438 -8.62 4.67 8.34
CA MET A 438 -7.17 4.65 8.50
C MET A 438 -6.66 5.74 9.47
N PHE A 439 -7.12 6.98 9.32
CA PHE A 439 -6.74 8.10 10.19
C PHE A 439 -7.23 7.92 11.63
N GLU A 440 -8.42 7.37 11.83
CA GLU A 440 -8.91 6.96 13.16
C GLU A 440 -8.02 5.88 13.79
N SER A 441 -7.54 4.93 12.98
CA SER A 441 -6.65 3.88 13.43
C SER A 441 -5.25 4.39 13.83
N ILE A 442 -4.77 5.44 13.15
CA ILE A 442 -3.51 6.10 13.51
C ILE A 442 -3.66 6.94 14.78
N ASP A 443 -4.82 7.59 14.98
CA ASP A 443 -5.11 8.44 16.15
C ASP A 443 -5.01 7.71 17.48
N VAL A 444 -5.42 6.43 17.52
CA VAL A 444 -5.33 5.62 18.74
C VAL A 444 -3.91 5.14 19.02
N ALA A 445 -3.02 5.17 18.03
CA ALA A 445 -1.69 4.57 18.10
C ALA A 445 -0.59 5.58 18.45
N ARG A 446 -0.75 6.86 18.07
CA ARG A 446 0.22 7.94 18.31
C ARG A 446 -0.51 9.24 18.66
N LEU A 447 0.14 10.09 19.46
CA LEU A 447 -0.40 11.40 19.85
C LEU A 447 -0.53 12.35 18.66
N ARG A 448 -1.39 13.36 18.81
CA ARG A 448 -1.78 14.22 17.69
C ARG A 448 -0.73 15.27 17.29
N ASP A 449 0.14 15.61 18.22
CA ASP A 449 1.27 16.51 18.08
C ASP A 449 2.60 15.78 17.82
N ASP A 450 2.57 14.44 17.70
CA ASP A 450 3.74 13.64 17.38
C ASP A 450 4.26 13.98 15.97
N LYS A 451 5.46 14.56 15.92
CA LYS A 451 6.13 14.96 14.66
C LYS A 451 6.43 13.76 13.75
N GLN A 452 6.79 12.61 14.31
CA GLN A 452 7.03 11.40 13.51
C GLN A 452 5.74 10.91 12.86
N ARG A 453 4.62 10.96 13.58
CA ARG A 453 3.29 10.62 13.04
C ARG A 453 2.89 11.58 11.93
N ILE A 454 3.03 12.91 12.12
CA ILE A 454 2.73 13.92 11.09
C ILE A 454 3.52 13.64 9.81
N THR A 455 4.84 13.43 9.94
CA THR A 455 5.73 13.14 8.82
C THR A 455 5.38 11.81 8.15
N ALA A 456 4.98 10.80 8.91
CA ALA A 456 4.55 9.50 8.40
C ALA A 456 3.22 9.60 7.62
N GLU A 457 2.24 10.32 8.15
CA GLU A 457 0.98 10.60 7.46
C GLU A 457 1.22 11.34 6.14
N GLN A 458 2.06 12.38 6.14
CA GLN A 458 2.37 13.15 4.94
C GLN A 458 3.09 12.33 3.87
N ASN A 459 4.13 11.58 4.23
CA ASN A 459 4.98 10.91 3.26
C ASN A 459 4.46 9.54 2.79
N CYS A 460 3.59 8.90 3.57
CA CYS A 460 3.01 7.60 3.23
C CYS A 460 1.56 7.76 2.81
N VAL A 461 0.70 8.25 3.70
CA VAL A 461 -0.77 8.23 3.53
C VAL A 461 -1.23 9.33 2.58
N ALA A 462 -0.78 10.57 2.77
CA ALA A 462 -1.17 11.70 1.94
C ALA A 462 -0.66 11.56 0.50
N ARG A 463 0.50 10.93 0.31
CA ARG A 463 1.02 10.59 -1.02
C ARG A 463 0.05 9.70 -1.80
N GLU A 464 -0.45 8.63 -1.19
CA GLU A 464 -1.43 7.74 -1.81
C GLU A 464 -2.73 8.50 -2.10
N LEU A 465 -3.23 9.27 -1.13
CA LEU A 465 -4.43 10.10 -1.28
C LEU A 465 -4.34 11.02 -2.50
N VAL A 466 -3.25 11.79 -2.62
CA VAL A 466 -3.00 12.69 -3.75
C VAL A 466 -3.02 11.93 -5.07
N ASN A 467 -2.42 10.73 -5.12
CA ASN A 467 -2.45 9.93 -6.34
C ASN A 467 -3.88 9.53 -6.74
N VAL A 468 -4.68 9.07 -5.78
CA VAL A 468 -6.08 8.65 -6.04
C VAL A 468 -6.96 9.80 -6.52
N ILE A 469 -6.79 11.00 -5.94
CA ILE A 469 -7.71 12.13 -6.16
C ILE A 469 -7.22 13.12 -7.21
N ALA A 470 -5.92 13.35 -7.34
CA ALA A 470 -5.35 14.39 -8.20
C ALA A 470 -4.74 13.86 -9.51
N CYS A 471 -4.42 12.56 -9.61
CA CYS A 471 -3.91 11.97 -10.84
C CYS A 471 -5.02 11.29 -11.66
N GLU A 472 -4.80 11.14 -12.96
CA GLU A 472 -5.65 10.37 -13.88
C GLU A 472 -4.77 9.58 -14.88
N GLY A 473 -5.40 8.69 -15.66
CA GLY A 473 -4.70 7.93 -16.70
C GLY A 473 -3.45 7.22 -16.17
N ARG A 474 -2.34 7.24 -16.91
CA ARG A 474 -1.10 6.54 -16.52
C ARG A 474 -0.46 7.07 -15.24
N GLU A 475 -0.74 8.32 -14.84
CA GLU A 475 -0.13 8.93 -13.65
C GLU A 475 -0.81 8.48 -12.35
N ARG A 476 -2.06 7.98 -12.44
CA ARG A 476 -2.76 7.37 -11.31
C ARG A 476 -2.35 5.91 -11.19
N MET A 477 -1.61 5.59 -10.15
CA MET A 477 -1.06 4.28 -9.81
C MET A 477 -1.89 3.59 -8.72
N GLU A 478 -2.44 4.36 -7.77
CA GLU A 478 -3.27 3.85 -6.68
C GLU A 478 -4.68 3.47 -7.20
N ARG A 479 -4.84 2.20 -7.59
CA ARG A 479 -6.03 1.66 -8.27
C ARG A 479 -6.59 0.45 -7.55
N HIS A 480 -7.00 0.67 -6.30
CA HIS A 480 -7.51 -0.40 -5.45
C HIS A 480 -8.81 -0.97 -6.03
N GLU A 481 -8.95 -2.29 -5.92
CA GLU A 481 -10.14 -3.04 -6.32
C GLU A 481 -10.58 -3.92 -5.14
N LEU A 482 -11.89 -4.09 -4.97
CA LEU A 482 -12.42 -5.01 -3.96
C LEU A 482 -12.00 -6.45 -4.26
N PHE A 483 -11.88 -7.28 -3.21
CA PHE A 483 -11.46 -8.67 -3.34
C PHE A 483 -12.25 -9.48 -4.37
N GLY A 484 -13.55 -9.24 -4.50
CA GLY A 484 -14.39 -9.92 -5.50
C GLY A 484 -13.89 -9.76 -6.94
N LYS A 485 -13.29 -8.60 -7.28
CA LYS A 485 -12.70 -8.35 -8.60
C LYS A 485 -11.36 -9.09 -8.75
N TRP A 486 -10.50 -9.05 -7.73
CA TRP A 486 -9.26 -9.82 -7.71
C TRP A 486 -9.50 -11.32 -7.81
N ARG A 487 -10.46 -11.86 -7.05
CA ARG A 487 -10.91 -13.26 -7.15
C ARG A 487 -11.29 -13.62 -8.57
N SER A 488 -12.09 -12.79 -9.22
CA SER A 488 -12.52 -13.03 -10.60
C SER A 488 -11.32 -13.04 -11.56
N ARG A 489 -10.37 -12.10 -11.42
CA ARG A 489 -9.14 -12.07 -12.24
C ARG A 489 -8.29 -13.33 -12.06
N PHE A 490 -8.08 -13.79 -10.83
CA PHE A 490 -7.35 -15.03 -10.54
C PHE A 490 -8.04 -16.26 -11.15
N GLN A 491 -9.36 -16.38 -10.99
CA GLN A 491 -10.14 -17.47 -11.58
C GLN A 491 -10.06 -17.48 -13.12
N MET A 492 -10.18 -16.32 -13.76
CA MET A 492 -10.02 -16.18 -15.21
C MET A 492 -8.60 -16.50 -15.70
N ALA A 493 -7.59 -16.28 -14.87
CA ALA A 493 -6.21 -16.69 -15.14
C ALA A 493 -5.96 -18.20 -14.89
N GLY A 494 -6.96 -18.94 -14.41
CA GLY A 494 -6.89 -20.40 -14.19
C GLY A 494 -6.44 -20.81 -12.79
N PHE A 495 -6.43 -19.89 -11.82
CA PHE A 495 -6.15 -20.23 -10.42
C PHE A 495 -7.41 -20.71 -9.70
N ASN A 496 -7.21 -21.65 -8.78
CA ASN A 496 -8.22 -22.04 -7.81
C ASN A 496 -7.88 -21.43 -6.45
N GLN A 497 -8.88 -20.87 -5.78
CA GLN A 497 -8.70 -20.31 -4.45
C GLN A 497 -8.43 -21.43 -3.44
N LEU A 498 -7.44 -21.22 -2.57
CA LEU A 498 -7.15 -22.07 -1.43
C LEU A 498 -7.78 -21.42 -0.19
N PRO A 499 -8.76 -22.07 0.47
CA PRO A 499 -9.30 -21.57 1.73
C PRO A 499 -8.21 -21.45 2.79
N LEU A 500 -8.15 -20.29 3.44
CA LEU A 500 -7.20 -20.07 4.52
C LEU A 500 -7.54 -20.94 5.73
N ASN A 501 -6.53 -21.64 6.26
CA ASN A 501 -6.71 -22.57 7.35
C ASN A 501 -6.77 -21.86 8.72
N ALA A 502 -7.15 -22.61 9.76
CA ALA A 502 -7.24 -22.09 11.13
C ALA A 502 -5.88 -21.62 11.69
N SER A 503 -4.76 -22.20 11.23
CA SER A 503 -3.43 -21.74 11.67
C SER A 503 -3.06 -20.35 11.14
N VAL A 504 -3.44 -20.01 9.90
CA VAL A 504 -3.24 -18.67 9.35
C VAL A 504 -4.06 -17.65 10.14
N THR A 505 -5.32 -17.97 10.40
CA THR A 505 -6.22 -17.12 11.21
C THR A 505 -5.63 -16.89 12.62
N ARG A 506 -5.12 -17.94 13.26
CA ARG A 506 -4.50 -17.86 14.59
C ARG A 506 -3.25 -16.99 14.58
N ALA A 507 -2.35 -17.18 13.61
CA ALA A 507 -1.13 -16.38 13.49
C ALA A 507 -1.45 -14.88 13.36
N VAL A 508 -2.48 -14.53 12.58
CA VAL A 508 -2.93 -13.14 12.45
C VAL A 508 -3.56 -12.63 13.74
N LEU A 509 -4.40 -13.42 14.42
CA LEU A 509 -4.96 -13.03 15.73
C LEU A 509 -3.87 -12.77 16.77
N ASP A 510 -2.85 -13.62 16.82
CA ASP A 510 -1.73 -13.46 17.74
C ASP A 510 -0.94 -12.19 17.45
N MET A 511 -0.74 -11.86 16.17
CA MET A 511 -0.14 -10.58 15.75
C MET A 511 -0.99 -9.38 16.19
N LEU A 512 -2.32 -9.45 16.04
CA LEU A 512 -3.23 -8.35 16.37
C LEU A 512 -3.34 -8.05 17.87
N LYS A 513 -2.92 -8.97 18.76
CA LYS A 513 -2.85 -8.71 20.22
C LYS A 513 -1.96 -7.52 20.59
N GLN A 514 -1.05 -7.12 19.69
CA GLN A 514 -0.15 -5.97 19.88
C GLN A 514 -0.80 -4.63 19.50
N TYR A 515 -2.01 -4.65 18.95
CA TYR A 515 -2.70 -3.48 18.41
C TYR A 515 -4.01 -3.19 19.16
N HIS A 516 -4.61 -2.03 18.88
CA HIS A 516 -5.87 -1.62 19.49
C HIS A 516 -7.01 -2.61 19.17
N GLY A 517 -7.90 -2.89 20.14
CA GLY A 517 -9.00 -3.86 20.00
C GLY A 517 -10.09 -3.51 18.98
N ASN A 518 -9.95 -2.39 18.27
CA ASN A 518 -10.83 -2.01 17.16
C ASN A 518 -10.43 -2.69 15.84
N TYR A 519 -9.20 -3.21 15.75
CA TYR A 519 -8.82 -4.08 14.65
C TYR A 519 -9.50 -5.43 14.83
N ARG A 520 -10.11 -5.91 13.75
CA ARG A 520 -10.80 -7.20 13.72
C ARG A 520 -10.40 -7.98 12.49
N ILE A 521 -10.53 -9.29 12.57
CA ILE A 521 -10.44 -10.15 11.39
C ILE A 521 -11.73 -10.89 11.15
N GLU A 522 -12.03 -11.09 9.88
CA GLU A 522 -13.19 -11.85 9.44
C GLU A 522 -12.73 -12.82 8.35
N ALA A 523 -13.01 -14.11 8.54
CA ALA A 523 -12.82 -15.11 7.50
C ALA A 523 -14.12 -15.25 6.70
N ARG A 524 -14.11 -14.81 5.45
CA ARG A 524 -15.25 -14.97 4.54
C ARG A 524 -14.77 -15.21 3.12
N GLU A 525 -15.58 -15.95 2.36
CA GLU A 525 -15.30 -16.25 0.95
C GLU A 525 -13.89 -16.81 0.69
N GLY A 526 -13.36 -17.62 1.61
CA GLY A 526 -12.02 -18.22 1.51
C GLY A 526 -10.85 -17.25 1.68
N ALA A 527 -11.09 -16.00 2.09
CA ALA A 527 -10.08 -14.98 2.36
C ALA A 527 -10.19 -14.46 3.82
N LEU A 528 -9.13 -13.80 4.29
CA LEU A 528 -9.11 -13.10 5.57
C LEU A 528 -9.21 -11.61 5.31
N TYR A 529 -10.14 -10.95 5.99
CA TYR A 529 -10.35 -9.51 5.94
C TYR A 529 -9.81 -8.91 7.23
N LEU A 530 -8.85 -8.00 7.11
CA LEU A 530 -8.47 -7.09 8.19
C LEU A 530 -9.43 -5.90 8.16
N GLY A 531 -10.09 -5.61 9.28
CA GLY A 531 -11.00 -4.49 9.42
C GLY A 531 -10.62 -3.55 10.57
N TRP A 532 -11.02 -2.29 10.44
CA TRP A 532 -11.01 -1.29 11.50
C TRP A 532 -12.45 -0.89 11.82
N ILE A 533 -12.90 -1.17 13.05
CA ILE A 533 -14.32 -1.04 13.44
C ILE A 533 -15.16 -1.72 12.36
N ASN A 534 -16.00 -1.01 11.61
CA ASN A 534 -16.90 -1.58 10.60
C ASN A 534 -16.35 -1.56 9.17
N ARG A 535 -15.17 -0.99 8.93
CA ARG A 535 -14.59 -0.86 7.59
C ARG A 535 -13.59 -1.98 7.34
N ALA A 536 -13.75 -2.71 6.24
CA ALA A 536 -12.71 -3.60 5.74
C ALA A 536 -11.56 -2.74 5.16
N MET A 537 -10.34 -3.05 5.59
CA MET A 537 -9.13 -2.31 5.23
C MET A 537 -8.30 -3.08 4.21
N SER A 538 -8.12 -4.39 4.42
CA SER A 538 -7.27 -5.19 3.54
C SER A 538 -7.74 -6.64 3.51
N THR A 539 -7.47 -7.31 2.40
CA THR A 539 -7.81 -8.73 2.21
C THR A 539 -6.56 -9.54 1.94
N SER A 540 -6.49 -10.74 2.53
CA SER A 540 -5.45 -11.74 2.30
C SER A 540 -6.06 -13.02 1.76
N SER A 541 -5.50 -13.56 0.69
CA SER A 541 -6.00 -14.75 0.01
C SER A 541 -4.86 -15.61 -0.55
N ALA A 542 -5.14 -16.88 -0.81
CA ALA A 542 -4.19 -17.84 -1.34
C ALA A 542 -4.78 -18.60 -2.54
N TRP A 543 -3.92 -19.01 -3.47
CA TRP A 543 -4.32 -19.56 -4.78
C TRP A 543 -3.38 -20.67 -5.25
N ARG A 544 -3.86 -21.58 -6.11
CA ARG A 544 -3.09 -22.65 -6.76
C ARG A 544 -3.38 -22.77 -8.25
#